data_AF-A0AAN8FWT7-F1
#
_entry.id   AF-A0AAN8FWT7-F1
#
_cell.length_a   1.000
_cell.length_b   1.000
_cell.length_c   1.000
_cell.angle_alpha   90.00
_cell.angle_beta   90.00
_cell.angle_gamma   90.00
#
_symmetry.space_group_name_H-M   'P 1'
#
loop_
_entity.id
_entity.type
_entity.pdbx_description
1 polymer ?
#
loop_
_entity_poly.entity_id
_entity_poly.type
_entity_poly.pdbx_seq_one_letter_code
_entity_poly.pdbx_strand_id
1 'polypeptide(L)'
;MKWTPSLSGIHVALFAGFATASYVYFVCLCLLTRWTFNGSKSDVLRAKLQLTFLTSVTVTIPIIALLFVLYNAFCVPLTYELFAVFEYTTVLVIFAFHATSYSRMTGHVYVLHNSIKSRTQRV
;
A
#
# COMPACT_ATOMS: atom_id res chain seq x y z
N MET A 1 37.37 0.57 -6.86
CA MET A 1 36.05 0.31 -7.50
C MET A 1 35.10 1.43 -7.14
N LYS A 2 34.70 2.26 -8.11
CA LYS A 2 33.69 3.30 -7.93
C LYS A 2 32.32 2.61 -8.06
N TRP A 3 31.56 2.55 -6.98
CA TRP A 3 30.16 2.13 -6.99
C TRP A 3 29.32 3.25 -7.59
N THR A 4 29.23 3.31 -8.91
CA THR A 4 28.15 4.05 -9.56
C THR A 4 26.95 3.11 -9.63
N PRO A 5 25.88 3.35 -8.85
CA PRO A 5 24.69 2.52 -8.96
C PRO A 5 24.12 2.65 -10.38
N SER A 6 23.90 1.52 -11.04
CA SER A 6 23.20 1.51 -12.32
C SER A 6 21.78 2.05 -12.12
N LEU A 7 21.21 2.68 -13.16
CA LEU A 7 19.84 3.20 -13.12
C LEU A 7 18.83 2.11 -12.69
N SER A 8 19.09 0.87 -13.13
CA SER A 8 18.33 -0.33 -12.74
C SER A 8 18.43 -0.64 -11.24
N GLY A 9 19.60 -0.48 -10.62
CA GLY A 9 19.78 -0.73 -9.19
C GLY A 9 19.04 0.28 -8.32
N ILE A 10 19.03 1.56 -8.73
CA ILE A 10 18.28 2.61 -8.04
C ILE A 10 16.77 2.34 -8.14
N HIS A 11 16.27 1.99 -9.33
CA HIS A 11 14.85 1.68 -9.54
C HIS A 11 14.37 0.57 -8.59
N VAL A 12 15.11 -0.54 -8.53
CA VAL A 12 14.75 -1.68 -7.67
C VAL A 12 14.76 -1.29 -6.20
N ALA A 13 15.76 -0.55 -5.74
CA ALA A 13 15.84 -0.08 -4.36
C ALA A 13 14.69 0.86 -4.00
N LEU A 14 14.36 1.82 -4.89
CA LEU A 14 13.25 2.74 -4.70
C LEU A 14 11.90 2.01 -4.71
N PHE A 15 11.68 1.08 -5.63
CA PHE A 15 10.47 0.28 -5.68
C PHE A 15 10.31 -0.58 -4.43
N ALA A 16 11.36 -1.28 -4.00
CA ALA A 16 11.33 -2.10 -2.79
C ALA A 16 11.05 -1.25 -1.53
N GLY A 17 11.68 -0.09 -1.42
CA GLY A 17 11.43 0.87 -0.34
C GLY A 17 9.99 1.39 -0.35
N PHE A 18 9.50 1.82 -1.51
CA PHE A 18 8.14 2.29 -1.71
C PHE A 18 7.10 1.22 -1.37
N ALA A 19 7.27 0.00 -1.89
CA ALA A 19 6.36 -1.12 -1.65
C ALA A 19 6.33 -1.51 -0.17
N THR A 20 7.50 -1.60 0.47
CA THR A 20 7.60 -1.95 1.91
C THR A 20 6.95 -0.88 2.78
N ALA A 21 7.27 0.40 2.55
CA ALA A 21 6.69 1.51 3.31
C ALA A 21 5.16 1.58 3.14
N SER A 22 4.67 1.40 1.90
CA SER A 22 3.23 1.36 1.60
C SER A 22 2.53 0.19 2.28
N TYR A 23 3.17 -0.99 2.28
CA TYR A 23 2.63 -2.18 2.92
C TYR A 23 2.50 -2.00 4.44
N VAL A 24 3.55 -1.49 5.10
CA VAL A 24 3.51 -1.16 6.53
C VAL A 24 2.40 -0.15 6.83
N TYR A 25 2.28 0.90 6.01
CA TYR A 25 1.21 1.88 6.12
C TYR A 25 -0.18 1.26 6.03
N PHE A 26 -0.40 0.30 5.13
CA PHE A 26 -1.70 -0.39 4.96
C PHE A 26 -2.05 -1.24 6.18
N VAL A 27 -1.07 -1.98 6.71
CA VAL A 27 -1.26 -2.75 7.95
C VAL A 27 -1.63 -1.81 9.10
N CYS A 28 -0.89 -0.71 9.29
CA CYS A 28 -1.19 0.29 10.31
C CYS A 28 -2.60 0.87 10.17
N LEU A 29 -3.05 1.20 8.95
CA LEU A 29 -4.40 1.71 8.74
C LEU A 29 -5.50 0.68 8.99
N CYS A 30 -5.27 -0.58 8.63
CA CYS A 30 -6.22 -1.66 8.94
C CYS A 30 -6.36 -1.83 10.46
N LEU A 31 -5.24 -1.82 11.20
CA LEU A 31 -5.24 -1.89 12.67
C LEU A 31 -5.92 -0.68 13.30
N LEU A 32 -5.59 0.53 12.85
CA LEU A 32 -6.19 1.77 13.34
C LEU A 32 -7.70 1.80 13.08
N THR A 33 -8.14 1.34 11.91
CA THR A 33 -9.56 1.26 11.55
C THR A 33 -10.28 0.23 12.41
N ARG A 34 -9.65 -0.90 12.73
CA ARG A 34 -10.19 -1.90 13.66
C ARG A 34 -10.33 -1.34 15.08
N TRP A 35 -9.37 -0.56 15.57
CA TRP A 35 -9.44 0.06 16.90
C TRP A 35 -10.41 1.23 16.99
N THR A 36 -10.60 1.97 15.90
CA THR A 36 -11.52 3.12 15.84
C THR A 36 -12.91 2.71 15.34
N PHE A 37 -13.18 1.41 15.22
CA PHE A 37 -14.40 0.90 14.63
C PHE A 37 -15.61 1.18 15.52
N ASN A 38 -16.60 1.90 15.00
CA ASN A 38 -17.81 2.27 15.74
C ASN A 38 -19.09 1.60 15.19
N GLY A 39 -18.94 0.56 14.36
CA GLY A 39 -20.06 -0.21 13.83
C GLY A 39 -20.87 0.45 12.73
N SER A 40 -20.49 1.64 12.25
CA SER A 40 -21.23 2.33 11.19
C SER A 40 -21.08 1.61 9.84
N LYS A 41 -22.09 1.73 8.96
CA LYS A 41 -22.04 1.15 7.60
C LYS A 41 -20.84 1.64 6.78
N SER A 42 -20.42 2.90 6.98
CA SER A 42 -19.25 3.47 6.33
C SER A 42 -17.93 2.87 6.86
N ASP A 43 -17.85 2.56 8.16
CA ASP A 43 -16.70 1.89 8.76
C ASP A 43 -16.55 0.44 8.26
N VAL A 44 -17.67 -0.29 8.11
CA VAL A 44 -17.67 -1.66 7.55
C VAL A 44 -17.15 -1.66 6.12
N LEU A 45 -17.64 -0.73 5.29
CA LEU A 45 -17.19 -0.60 3.90
C LEU A 45 -15.71 -0.19 3.84
N ARG A 46 -15.26 0.71 4.72
CA ARG A 46 -13.85 1.12 4.82
C ARG A 46 -12.96 -0.07 5.19
N ALA A 47 -13.32 -0.83 6.21
CA ALA A 47 -12.57 -2.01 6.63
C ALA A 47 -12.49 -3.06 5.52
N LYS A 48 -13.60 -3.30 4.79
CA LYS A 48 -13.60 -4.21 3.63
C LYS A 48 -12.67 -3.74 2.52
N LEU A 49 -12.77 -2.47 2.11
CA LEU A 49 -11.89 -1.91 1.08
C LEU A 49 -10.41 -1.99 1.49
N GLN A 50 -10.09 -1.61 2.73
CA GLN A 50 -8.72 -1.68 3.22
C GLN A 50 -8.18 -3.11 3.23
N LEU A 51 -8.99 -4.09 3.65
CA LEU A 51 -8.62 -5.49 3.62
C LEU A 51 -8.46 -6.01 2.19
N THR A 52 -9.34 -5.62 1.25
CA THR A 52 -9.23 -5.99 -0.16
C THR A 52 -7.95 -5.45 -0.79
N PHE A 53 -7.60 -4.20 -0.52
CA PHE A 53 -6.35 -3.62 -1.03
C PHE A 53 -5.12 -4.24 -0.36
N LEU A 54 -5.15 -4.47 0.95
CA LEU A 54 -4.06 -5.15 1.66
C LEU A 54 -3.84 -6.55 1.08
N THR A 55 -4.88 -7.36 0.97
CA THR A 55 -4.80 -8.72 0.41
C THR A 55 -4.32 -8.72 -1.04
N SER A 56 -4.78 -7.78 -1.87
CA SER A 56 -4.29 -7.62 -3.24
C SER A 56 -2.78 -7.38 -3.25
N VAL A 57 -2.27 -6.44 -2.47
CA VAL A 57 -0.83 -6.12 -2.42
C VAL A 57 -0.02 -7.26 -1.82
N THR A 58 -0.53 -7.93 -0.77
CA THR A 58 0.11 -9.12 -0.18
C THR A 58 0.32 -10.23 -1.21
N VAL A 59 -0.60 -10.39 -2.17
CA VAL A 59 -0.50 -11.41 -3.22
C VAL A 59 0.40 -10.95 -4.37
N THR A 60 0.34 -9.69 -4.79
CA THR A 60 1.12 -9.23 -5.94
C THR A 60 2.61 -9.07 -5.66
N ILE A 61 3.02 -8.68 -4.45
CA ILE A 61 4.44 -8.55 -4.08
C ILE A 61 5.25 -9.84 -4.32
N PRO A 62 4.86 -11.03 -3.83
CA PRO A 62 5.62 -12.26 -4.08
C PRO A 62 5.59 -12.66 -5.57
N ILE A 63 4.53 -12.37 -6.30
CA ILE A 63 4.46 -12.61 -7.76
C ILE A 63 5.48 -11.75 -8.49
N ILE A 64 5.57 -10.46 -8.16
CA ILE A 64 6.56 -9.54 -8.73
C ILE A 64 7.98 -10.02 -8.41
N ALA A 65 8.25 -10.43 -7.18
CA ALA A 65 9.56 -10.95 -6.79
C ALA A 65 9.93 -12.23 -7.57
N LEU A 66 8.98 -13.14 -7.75
CA LEU A 66 9.18 -14.37 -8.53
C LEU A 66 9.47 -14.04 -10.00
N LEU A 67 8.66 -13.18 -10.63
CA LEU A 67 8.84 -12.78 -12.04
C LEU A 67 10.16 -12.04 -12.24
N PHE A 68 10.56 -11.19 -11.27
CA PHE A 68 11.85 -10.52 -11.28
C PHE A 68 13.02 -11.51 -11.27
N VAL A 69 12.96 -12.55 -10.43
CA VAL A 69 13.98 -13.61 -10.39
C VAL A 69 13.97 -14.43 -11.67
N LEU A 70 12.80 -14.84 -12.17
CA LEU A 70 12.68 -15.61 -13.42
C LEU A 70 13.26 -14.85 -14.62
N TYR A 71 13.05 -13.53 -14.68
CA TYR A 71 13.61 -12.71 -15.73
C TYR A 71 15.12 -12.51 -15.58
N ASN A 72 15.59 -12.09 -14.41
CA ASN A 72 16.99 -11.68 -14.23
C ASN A 72 17.97 -12.84 -14.00
N ALA A 73 17.54 -13.93 -13.36
CA ALA A 73 18.41 -15.07 -13.04
C ALA A 73 18.28 -16.22 -14.05
N PHE A 74 17.07 -16.43 -14.59
CA PHE A 74 16.78 -17.57 -15.47
C PHE A 74 16.51 -17.17 -16.92
N CYS A 75 16.48 -15.86 -17.25
CA CYS A 75 16.26 -15.33 -18.59
C CYS A 75 14.99 -15.88 -19.27
N VAL A 76 13.94 -16.17 -18.49
CA VAL A 76 12.71 -16.78 -19.03
C VAL A 76 11.96 -15.74 -19.87
N PRO A 77 11.62 -16.03 -21.14
CA PRO A 77 10.90 -15.09 -21.98
C PRO A 77 9.52 -14.77 -21.40
N LEU A 78 8.92 -13.63 -21.80
CA LEU A 78 7.61 -13.12 -21.33
C LEU A 78 7.56 -12.70 -19.86
N THR A 79 8.46 -13.17 -18.99
CA THR A 79 8.43 -12.85 -17.56
C THR A 79 8.69 -11.39 -17.24
N TYR A 80 9.42 -10.67 -18.10
CA TYR A 80 9.58 -9.21 -17.99
C TYR A 80 8.26 -8.45 -18.20
N GLU A 81 7.52 -8.78 -19.26
CA GLU A 81 6.25 -8.12 -19.57
C GLU A 81 5.24 -8.36 -18.44
N LEU A 82 5.18 -9.60 -17.94
CA LEU A 82 4.36 -9.93 -16.77
C LEU A 82 4.82 -9.18 -15.53
N PHE A 83 6.13 -9.13 -15.26
CA PHE A 83 6.71 -8.37 -14.16
C PHE A 83 6.24 -6.91 -14.21
N ALA A 84 6.38 -6.26 -15.37
CA ALA A 84 5.99 -4.87 -15.57
C ALA A 84 4.49 -4.66 -15.32
N VAL A 85 3.63 -5.54 -15.88
CA VAL A 85 2.18 -5.46 -15.66
C VAL A 85 1.82 -5.56 -14.18
N PHE A 86 2.39 -6.51 -13.45
CA PHE A 86 2.12 -6.68 -12.02
C PHE A 86 2.68 -5.52 -11.18
N GLU A 87 3.86 -5.01 -11.53
CA GLU A 87 4.48 -3.84 -10.89
C GLU A 87 3.58 -2.61 -11.03
N TYR A 88 3.19 -2.23 -12.25
CA TYR A 88 2.31 -1.09 -12.50
C TYR A 88 0.93 -1.27 -11.86
N THR A 89 0.37 -2.48 -11.91
CA THR A 89 -0.92 -2.78 -11.26
C THR A 89 -0.83 -2.59 -9.75
N THR A 90 0.26 -3.04 -9.13
CA THR A 90 0.48 -2.88 -7.67
C THR A 90 0.62 -1.41 -7.30
N VAL A 91 1.39 -0.63 -8.07
CA VAL A 91 1.52 0.82 -7.88
C VAL A 91 0.16 1.52 -8.02
N LEU A 92 -0.63 1.15 -9.03
CA LEU A 92 -1.99 1.69 -9.23
C LEU A 92 -2.91 1.37 -8.06
N VAL A 93 -2.88 0.13 -7.57
CA VAL A 93 -3.65 -0.30 -6.39
C VAL A 93 -3.25 0.50 -5.16
N ILE A 94 -1.94 0.70 -4.95
CA ILE A 94 -1.44 1.50 -3.83
C ILE A 94 -1.94 2.94 -3.94
N PHE A 95 -1.86 3.54 -5.13
CA PHE A 95 -2.34 4.88 -5.38
C PHE A 95 -3.85 5.01 -5.18
N ALA A 96 -4.64 4.05 -5.67
CA ALA A 96 -6.09 4.00 -5.49
C ALA A 96 -6.47 3.90 -4.01
N PHE A 97 -5.74 3.11 -3.22
CA PHE A 97 -5.92 3.08 -1.78
C PHE A 97 -5.64 4.44 -1.14
N HIS A 98 -4.53 5.10 -1.48
CA HIS A 98 -4.22 6.42 -0.96
C HIS A 98 -5.28 7.46 -1.34
N ALA A 99 -5.74 7.47 -2.59
CA ALA A 99 -6.79 8.36 -3.06
C ALA A 99 -8.11 8.13 -2.33
N THR A 100 -8.55 6.87 -2.23
CA THR A 100 -9.81 6.52 -1.55
C THR A 100 -9.75 6.76 -0.04
N SER A 101 -8.57 6.56 0.57
CA SER A 101 -8.32 6.87 1.98
C SER A 101 -8.34 8.38 2.21
N TYR A 102 -7.65 9.17 1.39
CA TYR A 102 -7.62 10.64 1.49
C TYR A 102 -9.03 11.24 1.35
N SER A 103 -9.77 10.88 0.29
CA SER A 103 -11.13 11.38 0.06
C SER A 103 -12.13 10.96 1.15
N ARG A 104 -11.81 9.96 1.97
CA ARG A 104 -12.63 9.52 3.11
C ARG A 104 -12.11 9.96 4.48
N MET A 105 -10.89 10.49 4.54
CA MET A 105 -10.28 11.09 5.72
C MET A 105 -10.55 12.60 5.84
N THR A 106 -11.09 13.23 4.79
CA THR A 106 -11.67 14.57 4.86
C THR A 106 -12.98 14.51 5.65
N GLY A 107 -12.91 14.72 6.97
CA GLY A 107 -14.04 14.64 7.89
C GLY A 107 -13.63 14.95 9.33
N HIS A 108 -14.61 14.96 10.25
CA HIS A 108 -14.36 15.29 11.66
C HIS A 108 -13.48 14.24 12.35
N VAL A 109 -12.46 14.70 13.09
CA VAL A 109 -11.61 13.86 13.94
C VAL A 109 -12.09 14.00 15.37
N TYR A 110 -12.22 12.89 16.09
CA TYR A 110 -12.47 12.92 17.53
C TYR A 110 -11.12 12.88 18.24
N VAL A 111 -10.73 14.01 18.84
CA VAL A 111 -9.54 14.05 19.69
C VAL A 111 -9.95 13.55 21.06
N LEU A 112 -9.44 12.38 21.43
CA LEU A 112 -9.58 11.83 22.78
C LEU A 112 -8.42 12.36 23.62
N HIS A 113 -8.67 13.46 24.32
CA HIS A 113 -7.83 13.87 25.45
C HIS A 113 -8.42 13.24 26.71
N ASN A 114 -7.57 12.75 27.63
CA ASN A 114 -7.83 11.84 28.77
C ASN A 114 -9.11 12.00 29.63
N SER A 115 -9.98 12.98 29.40
CA SER A 115 -11.31 13.09 30.03
C SER A 115 -12.37 13.83 29.17
N ILE A 116 -12.03 14.35 27.97
CA ILE A 116 -12.95 15.17 27.15
C ILE A 116 -12.98 14.65 25.72
N LYS A 117 -14.13 14.17 25.28
CA LYS A 117 -14.43 13.85 23.88
C LYS A 117 -14.78 15.17 23.18
N SER A 118 -13.81 15.86 22.59
CA SER A 118 -14.08 17.07 21.80
C SER A 118 -14.15 16.75 20.31
N ARG A 119 -15.19 17.25 19.65
CA ARG A 119 -15.40 17.10 18.21
C ARG A 119 -14.66 18.24 17.52
N THR A 120 -13.61 17.94 16.76
CA THR A 120 -12.89 18.93 15.98
C THR A 120 -13.08 18.68 14.48
N GLN A 121 -13.49 19.72 13.76
CA GLN A 121 -13.55 19.69 12.30
C GLN A 121 -12.13 19.82 11.78
N ARG A 122 -11.71 18.85 10.96
CA ARG A 122 -10.42 18.92 10.26
C ARG A 122 -10.61 19.96 9.15
N VAL A 123 -9.92 21.08 9.28
CA VAL A 123 -9.83 22.12 8.24
C VAL A 123 -9.00 21.60 7.09
#